data_AF-A0A1B8G0R6-F1
#
_entry.id   AF-A0A1B8G0R6-F1
#
_cell.length_a   1.000
_cell.length_b   1.000
_cell.length_c   1.000
_cell.angle_alpha   90.00
_cell.angle_beta   90.00
_cell.angle_gamma   90.00
#
_symmetry.space_group_name_H-M   'P 1'
#
loop_
_entity.id
_entity.type
_entity.pdbx_description
1 polymer ?
#
loop_
_entity_poly.entity_id
_entity_poly.type
_entity_poly.pdbx_seq_one_letter_code
_entity_poly.pdbx_strand_id
1 'polypeptide(L)'
;MSIDTPELTRLETLPTEILYAVIDHLPVWQIKNLSCASKRLRQVCLSTLFRHVKFEFSQAGIEGLNDLLKSNICGYIASFTYEITEILKPEILDFVRFRSDILTPDSHVEQAKDLYDAGYEADEFHSYMAIYKTVHGICREQRSIVDEGADLILSSVFCALPLLQEVRLSFSEVLEDQGWLLIPDMVIKNEFYKHHLQVVSSAIQRARSAGIAIHTISLLHFELPFYDSCC
;
A
#
# COMPACT_ATOMS: atom_id res chain seq x y z
N MET A 1 -18.32 -30.05 -52.46
CA MET A 1 -17.59 -28.80 -52.15
C MET A 1 -17.30 -28.83 -50.67
N SER A 2 -16.04 -29.07 -50.28
CA SER A 2 -15.60 -28.97 -48.89
C SER A 2 -15.47 -27.49 -48.58
N ILE A 3 -16.21 -27.02 -47.57
CA ILE A 3 -16.03 -25.66 -47.06
C ILE A 3 -14.80 -25.76 -46.17
N ASP A 4 -13.66 -25.30 -46.68
CA ASP A 4 -12.45 -25.12 -45.89
C ASP A 4 -12.78 -24.14 -44.77
N THR A 5 -13.00 -24.67 -43.56
CA THR A 5 -12.98 -23.86 -42.35
C THR A 5 -11.60 -23.20 -42.28
N PRO A 6 -11.50 -21.86 -42.25
CA PRO A 6 -10.22 -21.21 -42.12
C PRO A 6 -9.57 -21.71 -40.84
N GLU A 7 -8.34 -22.23 -40.95
CA GLU A 7 -7.54 -22.56 -39.77
C GLU A 7 -7.42 -21.29 -38.94
N LEU A 8 -8.21 -21.20 -37.88
CA LEU A 8 -8.07 -20.15 -36.89
C LEU A 8 -6.69 -20.32 -36.28
N THR A 9 -5.72 -19.53 -36.78
CA THR A 9 -4.39 -19.45 -36.20
C THR A 9 -4.56 -19.09 -34.74
N ARG A 10 -4.24 -20.05 -33.86
CA ARG A 10 -4.36 -19.85 -32.42
C ARG A 10 -3.51 -18.65 -32.04
N LEU A 11 -4.06 -17.73 -31.25
CA LEU A 11 -3.34 -16.51 -30.83
C LEU A 11 -1.94 -16.82 -30.29
N GLU A 12 -1.77 -17.93 -29.58
CA GLU A 12 -0.50 -18.39 -29.04
C GLU A 12 0.56 -18.76 -30.08
N THR A 13 0.25 -18.87 -31.38
CA THR A 13 1.26 -19.14 -32.43
C THR A 13 1.90 -17.88 -32.97
N LEU A 14 1.31 -16.71 -32.69
CA LEU A 14 1.84 -15.42 -33.14
C LEU A 14 3.27 -15.17 -32.61
N PRO A 15 4.11 -14.40 -33.32
CA PRO A 15 5.39 -13.94 -32.79
C PRO A 15 5.24 -13.19 -31.47
N THR A 16 6.25 -13.26 -30.61
CA THR A 16 6.21 -12.70 -29.26
C THR A 16 6.02 -11.18 -29.28
N GLU A 17 6.59 -10.50 -30.27
CA GLU A 17 6.47 -9.07 -30.49
C GLU A 17 5.02 -8.66 -30.77
N ILE A 18 4.30 -9.47 -31.57
CA ILE A 18 2.89 -9.24 -31.87
C ILE A 18 2.03 -9.50 -30.63
N LEU A 19 2.37 -10.52 -29.82
CA LEU A 19 1.68 -10.78 -28.57
C LEU A 19 1.84 -9.63 -27.57
N TYR A 20 3.04 -9.05 -27.45
CA TYR A 20 3.25 -7.86 -26.61
C TYR A 20 2.43 -6.66 -27.11
N ALA A 21 2.44 -6.39 -28.42
CA ALA A 21 1.64 -5.32 -29.00
C ALA A 21 0.14 -5.50 -28.75
N VAL A 22 -0.37 -6.74 -28.80
CA VAL A 22 -1.77 -7.03 -28.44
C VAL A 22 -2.00 -6.74 -26.95
N ILE A 23 -1.14 -7.23 -26.06
CA ILE A 23 -1.27 -7.08 -24.61
C ILE A 23 -1.27 -5.60 -24.19
N ASP A 24 -0.45 -4.76 -24.83
CA ASP A 24 -0.37 -3.32 -24.54
C ASP A 24 -1.69 -2.58 -24.78
N HIS A 25 -2.60 -3.15 -25.58
CA HIS A 25 -3.93 -2.60 -25.84
C HIS A 25 -5.05 -3.22 -25.00
N LEU A 26 -4.74 -4.18 -24.12
CA LEU A 26 -5.73 -4.84 -23.27
C LEU A 26 -5.77 -4.21 -21.87
N PRO A 27 -6.96 -4.04 -21.28
CA PRO A 27 -7.06 -3.73 -19.86
C PRO A 27 -6.60 -4.92 -19.02
N VAL A 28 -6.11 -4.64 -17.80
CA VAL A 28 -5.49 -5.64 -16.89
C VAL A 28 -6.37 -6.87 -16.67
N TRP A 29 -7.69 -6.71 -16.55
CA TRP A 29 -8.61 -7.83 -16.34
C TRP A 29 -8.66 -8.79 -17.55
N GLN A 30 -8.52 -8.29 -18.77
CA GLN A 30 -8.41 -9.12 -19.98
C GLN A 30 -7.05 -9.83 -20.04
N ILE A 31 -5.97 -9.14 -19.66
CA ILE A 31 -4.64 -9.74 -19.60
C ILE A 31 -4.62 -10.90 -18.58
N LYS A 32 -5.29 -10.75 -17.44
CA LYS A 32 -5.42 -11.81 -16.45
C LYS A 32 -6.12 -13.04 -17.04
N ASN A 33 -7.25 -12.84 -17.73
CA ASN A 33 -7.97 -13.92 -18.40
C ASN A 33 -7.10 -14.58 -19.49
N LEU A 34 -6.38 -13.78 -20.27
CA LEU A 34 -5.48 -14.26 -21.31
C LEU A 34 -4.34 -15.12 -20.76
N SER A 35 -3.78 -14.72 -19.60
CA SER A 35 -2.71 -15.47 -18.93
C SER A 35 -3.15 -16.87 -18.43
N CYS A 36 -4.45 -17.08 -18.28
CA CYS A 36 -5.03 -18.37 -17.91
C CYS A 36 -5.24 -19.30 -19.11
N ALA A 37 -5.23 -18.77 -20.34
CA ALA A 37 -5.57 -19.54 -21.54
C ALA A 37 -4.48 -20.54 -21.96
N SER A 38 -3.19 -20.17 -21.87
CA SER A 38 -2.09 -21.09 -22.17
C SER A 38 -0.78 -20.70 -21.50
N LYS A 39 0.17 -21.65 -21.42
CA LYS A 39 1.50 -21.42 -20.81
C LYS A 39 2.29 -20.33 -21.53
N ARG A 40 2.21 -20.27 -22.86
CA ARG A 40 2.91 -19.25 -23.65
C ARG A 40 2.32 -17.87 -23.40
N LEU A 41 1.00 -17.73 -23.47
CA LEU A 41 0.31 -16.47 -23.20
C LEU A 41 0.57 -16.00 -21.77
N ARG A 42 0.54 -16.92 -20.80
CA ARG A 42 0.93 -16.64 -19.41
C ARG A 42 2.29 -15.96 -19.34
N GLN A 43 3.31 -16.56 -19.97
CA GLN A 43 4.68 -16.07 -19.93
C GLN A 43 4.81 -14.64 -20.48
N VAL A 44 4.14 -14.36 -21.61
CA VAL A 44 4.17 -13.03 -22.22
C VAL A 44 3.39 -12.00 -21.38
N CYS A 45 2.34 -12.44 -20.67
CA CYS A 45 1.55 -11.56 -19.80
C CYS A 45 2.26 -11.18 -18.50
N LEU A 46 3.22 -11.99 -18.01
CA LEU A 46 3.85 -11.78 -16.69
C LEU A 46 4.48 -10.39 -16.56
N SER A 47 5.18 -9.93 -17.59
CA SER A 47 5.85 -8.63 -17.60
C SER A 47 4.89 -7.46 -17.49
N THR A 48 3.62 -7.64 -17.87
CA THR A 48 2.58 -6.60 -17.77
C THR A 48 1.80 -6.72 -16.46
N LEU A 49 1.44 -7.95 -16.07
CA LEU A 49 0.68 -8.22 -14.85
C LEU A 49 1.44 -7.86 -13.57
N PHE A 50 2.75 -8.12 -13.54
CA PHE A 50 3.60 -7.89 -12.37
C PHE A 50 4.51 -6.68 -12.52
N ARG A 51 4.28 -5.84 -13.54
CA ARG A 51 5.07 -4.63 -13.76
C ARG A 51 5.01 -3.67 -12.57
N HIS A 52 3.84 -3.60 -11.96
CA HIS A 52 3.54 -2.75 -10.82
C HIS A 52 3.03 -3.63 -9.69
N VAL A 53 3.62 -3.49 -8.50
CA VAL A 53 3.17 -4.18 -7.28
C VAL A 53 2.87 -3.15 -6.20
N LYS A 54 1.90 -3.46 -5.34
CA LYS A 54 1.52 -2.63 -4.19
C LYS A 54 1.60 -3.50 -2.94
N PHE A 55 2.21 -2.98 -1.89
CA PHE A 55 2.20 -3.56 -0.55
C PHE A 55 1.84 -2.50 0.47
N GLU A 56 1.08 -2.90 1.48
CA GLU A 56 0.64 -2.03 2.57
C GLU A 56 1.55 -2.21 3.79
N PHE A 57 1.66 -1.16 4.61
CA PHE A 57 2.27 -1.24 5.92
C PHE A 57 1.33 -1.98 6.89
N SER A 58 1.41 -3.30 6.85
CA SER A 58 0.69 -4.23 7.72
C SER A 58 1.46 -5.54 7.82
N GLN A 59 1.12 -6.39 8.78
CA GLN A 59 1.76 -7.70 8.94
C GLN A 59 1.57 -8.55 7.68
N ALA A 60 0.36 -8.53 7.11
CA ALA A 60 0.05 -9.20 5.85
C ALA A 60 0.89 -8.64 4.68
N GLY A 61 1.12 -7.32 4.66
CA GLY A 61 2.02 -6.69 3.71
C GLY A 61 3.46 -7.18 3.84
N ILE A 62 3.99 -7.27 5.07
CA ILE A 62 5.34 -7.80 5.33
C ILE A 62 5.47 -9.28 4.95
N GLU A 63 4.45 -10.09 5.20
CA GLU A 63 4.39 -11.48 4.72
C GLU A 63 4.40 -11.53 3.18
N GLY A 64 3.62 -10.67 2.54
CA GLY A 64 3.61 -10.52 1.08
C GLY A 64 4.98 -10.13 0.51
N LEU A 65 5.75 -9.28 1.20
CA LEU A 65 7.12 -8.93 0.81
C LEU A 65 8.07 -10.13 0.92
N ASN A 66 7.92 -10.94 1.97
CA ASN A 66 8.68 -12.19 2.12
C ASN A 66 8.36 -13.18 0.99
N ASP A 67 7.09 -13.31 0.62
CA ASP A 67 6.67 -14.20 -0.44
C ASP A 67 7.10 -13.70 -1.82
N LEU A 68 7.12 -12.38 -2.01
CA LEU A 68 7.71 -11.77 -3.20
C LEU A 68 9.18 -12.16 -3.36
N LEU A 69 9.99 -12.11 -2.29
CA LEU A 69 11.40 -12.53 -2.34
C LEU A 69 11.60 -14.01 -2.71
N LYS A 70 10.63 -14.87 -2.39
CA LYS A 70 10.64 -16.30 -2.74
C LYS A 70 10.10 -16.57 -4.15
N SER A 71 9.45 -15.58 -4.75
CA SER A 71 8.81 -15.71 -6.05
C SER A 71 9.79 -15.58 -7.21
N ASN A 72 9.34 -15.98 -8.40
CA ASN A 72 10.08 -15.80 -9.65
C ASN A 72 9.63 -14.53 -10.42
N ILE A 73 8.85 -13.63 -9.80
CA ILE A 73 8.31 -12.45 -10.49
C ILE A 73 9.13 -11.18 -10.31
N CYS A 74 10.14 -11.18 -9.43
CA CYS A 74 11.02 -10.03 -9.18
C CYS A 74 11.63 -9.43 -10.45
N GLY A 75 11.94 -10.29 -11.43
CA GLY A 75 12.49 -9.88 -12.73
C GLY A 75 11.51 -9.13 -13.64
N TYR A 76 10.24 -8.97 -13.26
CA TYR A 76 9.23 -8.25 -14.04
C TYR A 76 8.81 -6.91 -13.42
N ILE A 77 9.17 -6.67 -12.16
CA ILE A 77 8.70 -5.51 -11.40
C ILE A 77 9.54 -4.29 -11.78
N ALA A 78 8.89 -3.28 -12.36
CA ALA A 78 9.50 -2.00 -12.72
C ALA A 78 9.07 -0.85 -11.80
N SER A 79 7.89 -0.98 -11.17
CA SER A 79 7.35 0.00 -10.24
C SER A 79 6.87 -0.68 -8.97
N PHE A 80 7.21 -0.11 -7.83
CA PHE A 80 6.83 -0.61 -6.51
C PHE A 80 6.10 0.48 -5.74
N THR A 81 4.88 0.20 -5.29
CA THR A 81 4.12 1.08 -4.40
C THR A 81 4.15 0.53 -2.99
N TYR A 82 4.62 1.35 -2.05
CA TYR A 82 4.47 1.10 -0.63
C TYR A 82 3.43 2.04 -0.07
N GLU A 83 2.35 1.49 0.48
CA GLU A 83 1.34 2.27 1.18
C GLU A 83 1.71 2.37 2.65
N ILE A 84 1.91 3.61 3.09
CA ILE A 84 2.33 3.96 4.43
C ILE A 84 1.19 4.65 5.15
N THR A 85 1.05 4.33 6.43
CA THR A 85 0.05 4.92 7.31
C THR A 85 0.73 5.75 8.39
N GLU A 86 -0.01 6.67 9.01
CA GLU A 86 0.54 7.44 10.12
C GLU A 86 0.89 6.52 11.30
N ILE A 87 1.97 6.81 12.02
CA ILE A 87 2.31 6.01 13.20
C ILE A 87 1.54 6.53 14.42
N LEU A 88 0.78 5.62 15.02
CA LEU A 88 0.03 5.87 16.25
C LEU A 88 0.94 5.99 17.46
N LYS A 89 0.55 6.84 18.40
CA LYS A 89 1.22 7.01 19.71
C LYS A 89 1.23 5.68 20.48
N PRO A 90 2.40 5.17 20.94
CA PRO A 90 2.48 3.92 21.67
C PRO A 90 1.70 3.95 23.00
N GLU A 91 1.45 5.14 23.56
CA GLU A 91 0.65 5.35 24.77
C GLU A 91 -0.80 4.83 24.62
N ILE A 92 -1.30 4.65 23.39
CA ILE A 92 -2.60 4.04 23.11
C ILE A 92 -2.71 2.62 23.67
N LEU A 93 -1.59 1.89 23.79
CA LEU A 93 -1.60 0.53 24.33
C LEU A 93 -1.90 0.47 25.83
N ASP A 94 -1.76 1.59 26.54
CA ASP A 94 -2.16 1.72 27.93
C ASP A 94 -3.56 2.35 28.01
N PHE A 95 -4.55 1.55 28.41
CA PHE A 95 -5.93 2.01 28.54
C PHE A 95 -6.09 3.21 29.49
N VAL A 96 -5.28 3.29 30.55
CA VAL A 96 -5.35 4.39 31.51
C VAL A 96 -4.92 5.68 30.82
N ARG A 97 -3.80 5.64 30.08
CA ARG A 97 -3.29 6.77 29.28
C ARG A 97 -4.22 7.15 28.16
N PHE A 98 -4.75 6.16 27.45
CA PHE A 98 -5.73 6.39 26.39
C PHE A 98 -6.92 7.20 26.90
N ARG A 99 -7.48 6.79 28.04
CA ARG A 99 -8.66 7.43 28.64
C ARG A 99 -8.38 8.80 29.26
N SER A 100 -7.17 9.05 29.73
CA SER A 100 -6.84 10.33 30.38
C SER A 100 -6.28 11.37 29.43
N ASP A 101 -5.44 10.95 28.47
CA ASP A 101 -4.55 11.85 27.74
C ASP A 101 -4.79 11.85 26.22
N ILE A 102 -5.50 10.85 25.67
CA ILE A 102 -5.65 10.66 24.20
C ILE A 102 -7.08 10.91 23.73
N LEU A 103 -8.03 10.14 24.26
CA LEU A 103 -9.45 10.33 24.01
C LEU A 103 -10.18 10.16 25.34
N THR A 104 -10.61 11.26 25.94
CA THR A 104 -11.37 11.17 27.18
C THR A 104 -12.82 10.76 26.87
N PRO A 105 -13.52 10.08 27.80
CA PRO A 105 -14.93 9.76 27.62
C PRO A 105 -15.79 11.01 27.39
N ASP A 106 -15.46 12.13 28.03
CA ASP A 106 -16.17 13.40 27.85
C ASP A 106 -15.95 13.95 26.44
N SER A 107 -14.71 13.92 25.93
CA SER A 107 -14.40 14.34 24.55
C SER A 107 -15.07 13.44 23.51
N HIS A 108 -15.16 12.13 23.76
CA HIS A 108 -15.91 11.21 22.89
C HIS A 108 -17.40 11.55 22.84
N VAL A 109 -18.01 11.88 23.98
CA VAL A 109 -19.43 12.29 24.04
C VAL A 109 -19.65 13.63 23.32
N GLU A 110 -18.72 14.58 23.44
CA GLU A 110 -18.76 15.84 22.69
C GLU A 110 -18.67 15.61 21.18
N GLN A 111 -17.72 14.79 20.71
CA GLN A 111 -17.61 14.43 19.29
C GLN A 111 -18.86 13.73 18.76
N ALA A 112 -19.44 12.82 19.56
CA ALA A 112 -20.68 12.16 19.19
C ALA A 112 -21.86 13.15 19.09
N LYS A 113 -21.88 14.19 19.93
CA LYS A 113 -22.85 15.28 19.79
C LYS A 113 -22.66 16.08 18.51
N ASP A 114 -21.43 16.49 18.21
CA ASP A 114 -21.13 17.30 17.03
C ASP A 114 -21.52 16.58 15.73
N LEU A 115 -21.21 15.28 15.64
CA LEU A 115 -21.62 14.44 14.52
C LEU A 115 -23.16 14.30 14.44
N TYR A 116 -23.84 14.11 15.58
CA TYR A 116 -25.31 14.06 15.60
C TYR A 116 -25.93 15.37 15.13
N ASP A 117 -25.42 16.51 15.61
CA ASP A 117 -25.89 17.84 15.22
C ASP A 117 -25.60 18.14 13.73
N ALA A 118 -24.56 17.54 13.15
CA ALA A 118 -24.25 17.59 11.73
C ALA A 118 -25.15 16.69 10.86
N GLY A 119 -26.07 15.91 11.46
CA GLY A 119 -27.05 15.09 10.76
C GLY A 119 -26.59 13.67 10.43
N TYR A 120 -25.53 13.18 11.09
CA TYR A 120 -25.10 11.78 10.99
C TYR A 120 -26.07 10.84 11.73
N GLU A 121 -26.22 9.61 11.23
CA GLU A 121 -27.19 8.63 11.75
C GLU A 121 -26.67 7.92 13.01
N ALA A 122 -27.60 7.45 13.86
CA ALA A 122 -27.28 6.88 15.17
C ALA A 122 -26.44 5.58 15.12
N ASP A 123 -26.42 4.88 13.98
CA ASP A 123 -25.61 3.69 13.73
C ASP A 123 -24.18 3.99 13.27
N GLU A 124 -23.88 5.26 12.96
CA GLU A 124 -22.54 5.73 12.59
C GLU A 124 -21.67 5.99 13.84
N PHE A 125 -22.25 5.98 15.05
CA PHE A 125 -21.55 6.19 16.31
C PHE A 125 -20.95 4.90 16.88
N HIS A 126 -19.62 4.82 16.87
CA HIS A 126 -18.92 3.72 17.53
C HIS A 126 -18.83 3.95 19.05
N SER A 127 -19.11 2.91 19.82
CA SER A 127 -18.93 2.96 21.27
C SER A 127 -17.46 3.23 21.61
N TYR A 128 -17.21 4.00 22.67
CA TYR A 128 -15.86 4.32 23.15
C TYR A 128 -14.93 3.09 23.25
N MET A 129 -15.47 1.93 23.64
CA MET A 129 -14.71 0.67 23.70
C MET A 129 -14.43 0.04 22.34
N ALA A 130 -15.31 0.21 21.36
CA ALA A 130 -15.03 -0.19 19.99
C ALA A 130 -13.87 0.65 19.43
N ILE A 131 -13.89 1.97 19.66
CA ILE A 131 -12.80 2.88 19.28
C ILE A 131 -11.47 2.41 19.85
N TYR A 132 -11.41 2.27 21.17
CA TYR A 132 -10.19 1.85 21.86
C TYR A 132 -9.67 0.52 21.30
N LYS A 133 -10.52 -0.49 21.13
CA LYS A 133 -10.10 -1.80 20.62
C LYS A 133 -9.53 -1.73 19.21
N THR A 134 -10.14 -0.95 18.32
CA THR A 134 -9.67 -0.79 16.94
C THR A 134 -8.30 -0.12 16.93
N VAL A 135 -8.17 1.04 17.55
CA VAL A 135 -6.92 1.82 17.54
C VAL A 135 -5.81 1.09 18.31
N HIS A 136 -6.13 0.42 19.42
CA HIS A 136 -5.20 -0.47 20.13
C HIS A 136 -4.72 -1.63 19.25
N GLY A 137 -5.62 -2.24 18.48
CA GLY A 137 -5.29 -3.32 17.55
C GLY A 137 -4.28 -2.86 16.49
N ILE A 138 -4.56 -1.73 15.85
CA ILE A 138 -3.68 -1.11 14.84
C ILE A 138 -2.33 -0.73 15.47
N CYS A 139 -2.34 0.00 16.59
CA CYS A 139 -1.11 0.42 17.25
C CYS A 139 -0.24 -0.78 17.62
N ARG A 140 -0.82 -1.85 18.15
CA ARG A 140 -0.09 -3.08 18.47
C ARG A 140 0.61 -3.68 17.25
N GLU A 141 -0.09 -3.75 16.12
CA GLU A 141 0.47 -4.25 14.86
C GLU A 141 1.61 -3.35 14.34
N GLN A 142 1.39 -2.03 14.32
CA GLN A 142 2.43 -1.08 13.95
C GLN A 142 3.67 -1.23 14.84
N ARG A 143 3.50 -1.38 16.16
CA ARG A 143 4.61 -1.61 17.10
C ARG A 143 5.33 -2.92 16.84
N SER A 144 4.64 -4.02 16.55
CA SER A 144 5.33 -5.27 16.18
C SER A 144 6.18 -5.11 14.93
N ILE A 145 5.73 -4.33 13.93
CA ILE A 145 6.51 -4.13 12.71
C ILE A 145 7.71 -3.20 12.96
N VAL A 146 7.48 -2.06 13.62
CA VAL A 146 8.49 -1.02 13.84
C VAL A 146 9.56 -1.47 14.84
N ASP A 147 9.16 -2.05 15.97
CA ASP A 147 10.08 -2.37 17.05
C ASP A 147 10.95 -3.59 16.73
N GLU A 148 10.39 -4.56 16.01
CA GLU A 148 11.13 -5.72 15.51
C GLU A 148 11.91 -5.41 14.23
N GLY A 149 11.66 -4.24 13.61
CA GLY A 149 12.27 -3.83 12.35
C GLY A 149 11.88 -4.72 11.17
N ALA A 150 10.66 -5.27 11.18
CA ALA A 150 10.21 -6.21 10.16
C ALA A 150 10.09 -5.56 8.77
N ASP A 151 9.82 -4.26 8.71
CA ASP A 151 9.77 -3.45 7.49
C ASP A 151 11.14 -3.16 6.86
N LEU A 152 12.24 -3.40 7.58
CA LEU A 152 13.60 -3.32 7.04
C LEU A 152 13.82 -4.32 5.89
N ILE A 153 12.95 -5.31 5.74
CA ILE A 153 12.90 -6.24 4.59
C ILE A 153 12.81 -5.51 3.25
N LEU A 154 12.24 -4.30 3.21
CA LEU A 154 12.18 -3.48 1.98
C LEU A 154 13.55 -3.31 1.33
N SER A 155 14.62 -3.22 2.13
CA SER A 155 15.99 -3.14 1.62
C SER A 155 16.36 -4.40 0.82
N SER A 156 16.01 -5.58 1.31
CA SER A 156 16.25 -6.85 0.63
C SER A 156 15.37 -6.97 -0.62
N VAL A 157 14.10 -6.56 -0.52
CA VAL A 157 13.17 -6.54 -1.66
C VAL A 157 13.72 -5.68 -2.77
N PHE A 158 14.05 -4.41 -2.53
CA PHE A 158 14.49 -3.51 -3.60
C PHE A 158 15.79 -3.98 -4.27
N CYS A 159 16.72 -4.55 -3.50
CA CYS A 159 17.91 -5.19 -4.07
C CYS A 159 17.60 -6.41 -4.96
N ALA A 160 16.49 -7.10 -4.72
CA ALA A 160 16.06 -8.25 -5.50
C ALA A 160 15.26 -7.89 -6.76
N LEU A 161 14.95 -6.61 -7.01
CA LEU A 161 14.16 -6.15 -8.15
C LEU A 161 15.06 -5.51 -9.24
N PRO A 162 15.63 -6.30 -10.16
CA PRO A 162 16.64 -5.81 -11.12
C PRO A 162 16.11 -4.76 -12.11
N LEU A 163 14.79 -4.71 -12.34
CA LEU A 163 14.17 -3.76 -13.26
C LEU A 163 13.49 -2.59 -12.54
N LEU A 164 13.63 -2.46 -11.21
CA LEU A 164 12.96 -1.41 -10.45
C LEU A 164 13.47 -0.03 -10.88
N GLN A 165 12.55 0.77 -11.43
CA GLN A 165 12.80 2.13 -11.91
C GLN A 165 12.04 3.17 -11.09
N GLU A 166 10.89 2.80 -10.52
CA GLU A 166 10.02 3.71 -9.78
C GLU A 166 9.65 3.15 -8.41
N VAL A 167 9.81 3.97 -7.38
CA VAL A 167 9.27 3.72 -6.03
C VAL A 167 8.21 4.76 -5.74
N ARG A 168 7.00 4.31 -5.42
CA ARG A 168 5.87 5.16 -5.06
C ARG A 168 5.58 4.99 -3.57
N LEU A 169 5.41 6.11 -2.87
CA LEU A 169 4.89 6.14 -1.52
C LEU A 169 3.46 6.64 -1.59
N SER A 170 2.51 5.79 -1.23
CA SER A 170 1.11 6.19 -1.07
C SER A 170 0.88 6.49 0.40
N PHE A 171 0.57 7.74 0.70
CA PHE A 171 0.24 8.18 2.04
C PHE A 171 -1.25 7.92 2.25
N SER A 172 -1.60 7.30 3.36
CA SER A 172 -2.98 7.13 3.79
C SER A 172 -3.05 7.48 5.27
N GLU A 173 -4.14 8.14 5.67
CA GLU A 173 -4.45 8.29 7.08
C GLU A 173 -4.81 6.92 7.66
N VAL A 174 -4.33 6.62 8.87
CA VAL A 174 -4.59 5.31 9.53
C VAL A 174 -6.08 5.05 9.68
N LEU A 175 -6.86 6.12 9.73
CA LEU A 175 -8.27 6.14 10.10
C LEU A 175 -9.18 6.64 8.95
N GLU A 176 -8.64 6.78 7.73
CA GLU A 176 -9.36 7.26 6.53
C GLU A 176 -10.63 6.42 6.24
N ASP A 177 -10.52 5.09 6.34
CA ASP A 177 -11.65 4.15 6.15
C ASP A 177 -12.63 4.12 7.35
N GLN A 178 -12.30 4.82 8.43
CA GLN A 178 -13.03 4.81 9.69
C GLN A 178 -13.67 6.18 9.93
N GLY A 179 -14.34 6.75 8.92
CA GLY A 179 -14.84 8.14 8.79
C GLY A 179 -15.57 8.83 9.97
N TRP A 180 -15.62 8.19 11.13
CA TRP A 180 -15.99 8.68 12.45
C TRP A 180 -14.77 9.03 13.36
N LEU A 181 -13.52 8.76 12.93
CA LEU A 181 -12.29 8.98 13.69
C LEU A 181 -11.62 10.33 13.39
N LEU A 182 -12.32 11.43 13.62
CA LEU A 182 -11.73 12.76 13.66
C LEU A 182 -10.95 12.95 14.97
N ILE A 183 -9.87 12.20 15.19
CA ILE A 183 -9.13 12.24 16.45
C ILE A 183 -7.75 12.88 16.27
N PRO A 184 -7.63 14.22 16.47
CA PRO A 184 -6.43 14.98 16.16
C PRO A 184 -5.22 14.73 17.09
N ASP A 185 -5.29 13.80 18.04
CA ASP A 185 -4.19 13.54 18.99
C ASP A 185 -3.77 12.07 19.17
N MET A 186 -4.22 11.17 18.29
CA MET A 186 -3.77 9.76 18.30
C MET A 186 -2.44 9.52 17.58
N VAL A 187 -2.03 10.49 16.76
CA VAL A 187 -0.88 10.40 15.86
C VAL A 187 0.30 11.20 16.43
N ILE A 188 1.54 10.73 16.19
CA ILE A 188 2.74 11.44 16.61
C ILE A 188 2.92 12.70 15.75
N LYS A 189 2.37 13.84 16.21
CA LYS A 189 2.49 15.16 15.54
C LYS A 189 3.94 15.43 15.11
N ASN A 190 4.11 15.88 13.86
CA ASN A 190 5.37 16.20 13.18
C ASN A 190 6.32 15.03 12.83
N GLU A 191 6.08 13.80 13.28
CA GLU A 191 6.95 12.64 12.96
C GLU A 191 6.20 11.41 12.43
N PHE A 192 4.92 11.55 12.11
CA PHE A 192 4.02 10.44 11.80
C PHE A 192 4.41 9.57 10.60
N TYR A 193 5.15 10.11 9.62
CA TYR A 193 5.73 9.33 8.51
C TYR A 193 7.25 9.19 8.58
N LYS A 194 7.91 9.76 9.60
CA LYS A 194 9.38 9.87 9.66
C LYS A 194 10.07 8.52 9.59
N HIS A 195 9.56 7.54 10.33
CA HIS A 195 10.06 6.16 10.32
C HIS A 195 10.00 5.56 8.92
N HIS A 196 8.83 5.63 8.26
CA HIS A 196 8.65 5.10 6.90
C HIS A 196 9.62 5.74 5.90
N LEU A 197 9.77 7.07 5.95
CA LEU A 197 10.69 7.79 5.07
C LEU A 197 12.14 7.36 5.30
N GLN A 198 12.55 7.13 6.56
CA GLN A 198 13.89 6.63 6.88
C GLN A 198 14.11 5.20 6.36
N VAL A 199 13.16 4.29 6.58
CA VAL A 199 13.25 2.89 6.12
C VAL A 199 13.31 2.83 4.59
N VAL A 200 12.40 3.52 3.91
CA VAL A 200 12.33 3.52 2.44
C VAL A 200 13.56 4.21 1.84
N SER A 201 13.97 5.36 2.37
CA SER A 201 15.20 6.05 1.90
C SER A 201 16.42 5.12 2.02
N SER A 202 16.54 4.42 3.15
CA SER A 202 17.63 3.46 3.38
C SER A 202 17.57 2.29 2.39
N ALA A 203 16.38 1.76 2.10
CA ALA A 203 16.17 0.71 1.11
C ALA A 203 16.55 1.15 -0.30
N ILE A 204 16.12 2.36 -0.72
CA ILE A 204 16.48 2.96 -2.02
C ILE A 204 17.99 3.14 -2.14
N GLN A 205 18.64 3.67 -1.10
CA GLN A 205 20.09 3.86 -1.09
C GLN A 205 20.84 2.54 -1.21
N ARG A 206 20.39 1.49 -0.50
CA ARG A 206 20.99 0.17 -0.59
C ARG A 206 20.81 -0.45 -1.97
N ALA A 207 19.62 -0.36 -2.55
CA ALA A 207 19.34 -0.87 -3.90
C ALA A 207 20.19 -0.17 -4.96
N ARG A 208 20.30 1.16 -4.89
CA ARG A 208 21.19 1.94 -5.77
C ARG A 208 22.66 1.51 -5.62
N SER A 209 23.11 1.28 -4.39
CA SER A 209 24.47 0.79 -4.13
C SER A 209 24.71 -0.63 -4.68
N ALA A 210 23.65 -1.44 -4.79
CA ALA A 210 23.68 -2.75 -5.43
C ALA A 210 23.55 -2.69 -6.97
N GLY A 211 23.47 -1.49 -7.57
CA GLY A 211 23.40 -1.29 -9.02
C GLY A 211 21.98 -1.17 -9.59
N ILE A 212 20.95 -1.08 -8.75
CA ILE A 212 19.56 -0.93 -9.20
C ILE A 212 19.28 0.54 -9.56
N ALA A 213 18.80 0.77 -10.78
CA ALA A 213 18.63 2.09 -11.37
C ALA A 213 17.25 2.70 -11.04
N ILE A 214 17.03 3.07 -9.77
CA ILE A 214 15.79 3.75 -9.35
C ILE A 214 15.83 5.22 -9.79
N HIS A 215 15.03 5.57 -10.80
CA HIS A 215 14.99 6.89 -11.44
C HIS A 215 13.93 7.81 -10.84
N THR A 216 12.80 7.25 -10.43
CA THR A 216 11.61 8.02 -10.04
C THR A 216 11.21 7.68 -8.61
N ILE A 217 10.93 8.72 -7.83
CA ILE A 217 10.30 8.62 -6.52
C ILE A 217 9.02 9.45 -6.59
N SER A 218 7.87 8.80 -6.41
CA SER A 218 6.56 9.44 -6.50
C SER A 218 5.90 9.45 -5.12
N LEU A 219 5.38 10.59 -4.69
CA LEU A 219 4.59 10.72 -3.47
C LEU A 219 3.12 10.86 -3.90
N LEU A 220 2.27 9.92 -3.52
CA LEU A 220 0.85 9.88 -3.86
C LEU A 220 0.03 10.19 -2.62
N HIS A 221 -1.05 10.97 -2.78
CA HIS A 221 -1.95 11.37 -1.70
C HIS A 221 -1.23 12.09 -0.54
N PHE A 222 -0.08 12.69 -0.82
CA PHE A 222 0.63 13.54 0.14
C PHE A 222 0.16 14.98 0.00
N GLU A 223 -0.60 15.46 0.97
CA GLU A 223 -0.93 16.88 1.05
C GLU A 223 0.26 17.66 1.60
N LEU A 224 0.83 18.55 0.78
CA LEU A 224 1.81 19.50 1.26
C LEU A 224 1.08 20.49 2.18
N PRO A 225 1.62 20.81 3.37
CA PRO A 225 1.06 21.88 4.19
C PRO A 225 1.07 23.15 3.33
N PHE A 226 -0.13 23.63 2.98
CA PHE A 226 -0.28 24.89 2.27
C PHE A 226 0.45 25.95 3.09
N TYR A 227 1.43 26.61 2.48
CA TYR A 227 1.80 27.92 2.97
C TYR A 227 0.55 28.77 2.79
N ASP A 228 -0.09 29.17 3.89
CA ASP A 228 -0.96 30.35 3.91
C ASP A 228 -0.10 31.52 3.43
N SER A 229 -0.06 31.73 2.12
CA SER A 229 0.36 32.99 1.55
C SER A 229 -0.74 33.99 1.87
N CYS A 230 -0.67 34.58 3.07
CA CYS A 230 -1.30 35.85 3.37
C CYS A 230 -0.83 36.87 2.34
N CYS A 231 -1.68 37.11 1.35
CA CYS A 231 -1.72 38.35 0.56
C CYS A 231 -2.88 39.19 1.08
#